data_AF-A0A0B7AST2-F1
#
_entry.id   AF-A0A0B7AST2-F1
#
_cell.length_a   1.000
_cell.length_b   1.000
_cell.length_c   1.000
_cell.angle_alpha   90.00
_cell.angle_beta   90.00
_cell.angle_gamma   90.00
#
_symmetry.space_group_name_H-M   'P 1'
#
loop_
_entity.id
_entity.type
_entity.pdbx_description
1 polymer ?
#
loop_
_entity_poly.entity_id
_entity_poly.type
_entity_poly.pdbx_seq_one_letter_code
_entity_poly.pdbx_strand_id
1 'polypeptide(L)'
;MISTVTPLCAALLIGDVSLARYLYEILFLTNSDVSSLTRNKDIRHILEVNNLQRSINFLHEISLQPLSLFQLTFVSVSSALGPSPGREHRVSKLPIPQAMKDKLLFKSGSNVPEWNFSE
;
A
#
# COMPACT_ATOMS: atom_id res chain seq x y z
N MET A 1 -2.45 3.34 21.00
CA MET A 1 -1.50 4.35 20.45
C MET A 1 -1.07 3.86 19.08
N ILE A 2 -1.16 4.69 18.03
CA ILE A 2 -0.62 4.34 16.69
C ILE A 2 0.90 4.22 16.84
N SER A 3 1.44 3.01 16.69
CA SER A 3 2.88 2.74 16.88
C SER A 3 3.76 3.25 15.73
N THR A 4 3.20 3.32 14.52
CA THR A 4 3.90 3.79 13.32
C THR A 4 2.92 4.54 12.42
N VAL A 5 3.26 5.78 12.04
CA VAL A 5 2.51 6.53 11.02
C VAL A 5 3.12 6.23 9.66
N THR A 6 2.40 5.44 8.88
CA THR A 6 2.75 5.11 7.49
C THR A 6 2.18 6.17 6.53
N PRO A 7 2.65 6.24 5.27
CA PRO A 7 2.07 7.15 4.28
C PRO A 7 0.56 6.97 4.08
N LEU A 8 0.08 5.72 4.04
CA LEU A 8 -1.36 5.43 3.93
C LEU A 8 -2.12 5.87 5.19
N CYS A 9 -1.56 5.62 6.38
CA CYS A 9 -2.12 6.09 7.64
C CYS A 9 -2.23 7.62 7.67
N ALA A 10 -1.17 8.33 7.26
CA ALA A 10 -1.18 9.79 7.18
C ALA A 10 -2.27 10.31 6.24
N ALA A 11 -2.41 9.73 5.04
CA ALA A 11 -3.46 10.10 4.09
C ALA A 11 -4.88 9.90 4.66
N LEU A 12 -5.12 8.79 5.37
CA LEU A 12 -6.38 8.53 6.07
C LEU A 12 -6.66 9.58 7.15
N LEU A 13 -5.65 9.91 7.97
CA LEU A 13 -5.75 10.83 9.10
C LEU A 13 -5.97 12.29 8.69
N ILE A 14 -5.51 12.70 7.50
CA ILE A 14 -5.80 14.03 6.94
C ILE A 14 -7.13 14.07 6.16
N GLY A 15 -7.83 12.94 6.02
CA GLY A 15 -9.09 12.86 5.28
C GLY A 15 -8.95 12.81 3.75
N ASP A 16 -7.74 12.67 3.22
CA ASP A 16 -7.49 12.60 1.78
C ASP A 16 -7.61 11.17 1.26
N VAL A 17 -8.86 10.76 1.02
CA VAL A 17 -9.18 9.40 0.54
C VAL A 17 -8.66 9.16 -0.88
N SER A 18 -8.54 10.20 -1.72
CA SER A 18 -7.99 10.05 -3.06
C SER A 18 -6.51 9.69 -3.01
N LEU A 19 -5.74 10.36 -2.15
CA LEU A 19 -4.35 10.01 -1.90
C LEU A 19 -4.24 8.62 -1.25
N ALA A 20 -5.07 8.32 -0.25
CA ALA A 20 -5.06 7.01 0.42
C ALA A 20 -5.32 5.87 -0.58
N ARG A 21 -6.30 6.04 -1.49
CA ARG A 21 -6.61 5.10 -2.55
C ARG A 21 -5.46 4.93 -3.53
N TYR A 22 -4.87 6.03 -3.99
CA TYR A 22 -3.70 5.98 -4.86
C TYR A 22 -2.53 5.20 -4.24
N LEU A 23 -2.18 5.49 -2.98
CA LEU A 23 -1.11 4.80 -2.26
C LEU A 23 -1.38 3.29 -2.12
N TYR A 24 -2.64 2.93 -1.86
CA TYR A 24 -3.07 1.53 -1.79
C TYR A 24 -2.97 0.83 -3.15
N GLU A 25 -3.45 1.44 -4.23
CA GLU A 25 -3.47 0.87 -5.59
C GLU A 25 -2.05 0.60 -6.14
N ILE A 26 -1.12 1.52 -5.92
CA ILE A 26 0.29 1.33 -6.32
C ILE A 26 1.07 0.38 -5.38
N LEU A 27 0.43 -0.13 -4.33
CA LEU A 27 1.02 -0.93 -3.26
C LEU A 27 2.18 -0.22 -2.54
N PHE A 28 2.06 1.09 -2.33
CA PHE A 28 2.96 1.85 -1.44
C PHE A 28 2.60 1.61 0.03
N LEU A 29 2.65 0.33 0.41
CA LEU A 29 2.30 -0.17 1.73
C LEU A 29 3.56 -0.62 2.46
N THR A 30 3.54 -0.49 3.78
CA THR A 30 4.56 -1.00 4.69
C THR A 30 4.08 -2.29 5.37
N ASN A 31 4.99 -3.01 6.03
CA ASN A 31 4.60 -4.15 6.87
C ASN A 31 3.62 -3.76 8.00
N SER A 32 3.71 -2.53 8.50
CA SER A 32 2.75 -1.99 9.46
C SER A 32 1.36 -1.85 8.84
N ASP A 33 1.24 -1.41 7.59
CA ASP A 33 -0.04 -1.32 6.88
C ASP A 33 -0.70 -2.70 6.74
N VAL A 34 0.09 -3.71 6.35
CA VAL A 34 -0.38 -5.10 6.19
C VAL A 34 -0.85 -5.69 7.52
N SER A 35 -0.08 -5.50 8.60
CA SER A 35 -0.38 -6.08 9.91
C SER A 35 -1.45 -5.32 10.69
N SER A 36 -1.60 -4.01 10.43
CA SER A 36 -2.39 -3.11 11.27
C SER A 36 -3.70 -2.67 10.63
N LEU A 37 -3.78 -2.44 9.31
CA LEU A 37 -4.98 -1.80 8.74
C LEU A 37 -6.25 -2.63 8.92
N THR A 38 -6.14 -3.96 8.92
CA THR A 38 -7.30 -4.85 9.14
C THR A 38 -7.75 -4.92 10.60
N ARG A 39 -6.95 -4.43 11.56
CA ARG A 39 -7.16 -4.68 13.01
C ARG A 39 -6.97 -3.47 13.92
N ASN A 40 -6.54 -2.33 13.39
CA ASN A 40 -6.15 -1.19 14.21
C ASN A 40 -7.36 -0.37 14.66
N LYS A 41 -7.88 -0.74 15.84
CA LYS A 41 -8.97 -0.03 16.53
C LYS A 41 -8.61 1.43 16.81
N ASP A 42 -7.33 1.78 16.97
CA ASP A 42 -6.91 3.14 17.30
C ASP A 42 -7.06 4.08 16.10
N ILE A 43 -6.67 3.65 14.90
CA ILE A 43 -6.86 4.45 13.68
C ILE A 43 -8.35 4.70 13.49
N ARG A 44 -9.18 3.66 13.57
CA ARG A 44 -10.63 3.80 13.42
C ARG A 44 -11.21 4.77 14.45
N HIS A 45 -10.81 4.66 15.72
CA HIS A 45 -11.26 5.57 16.78
C HIS A 45 -10.88 7.03 16.49
N ILE A 46 -9.65 7.28 16.04
CA ILE A 46 -9.20 8.62 15.68
C ILE A 46 -10.02 9.18 14.50
N LEU A 47 -10.28 8.36 13.48
CA LEU A 47 -11.12 8.78 12.35
C LEU A 47 -12.56 9.09 12.79
N GLU A 48 -13.12 8.30 13.72
CA GLU A 48 -14.47 8.51 14.29
C GLU A 48 -14.54 9.82 15.09
N VAL A 49 -13.56 10.08 15.98
CA VAL A 49 -13.48 11.33 16.77
C VAL A 49 -13.35 12.57 15.87
N ASN A 50 -12.66 12.45 14.75
CA ASN A 50 -12.48 13.55 13.79
C ASN A 50 -13.57 13.61 12.70
N ASN A 51 -14.63 12.80 12.80
CA ASN A 51 -15.74 12.72 11.84
C ASN A 51 -15.30 12.47 10.37
N LEU A 52 -14.23 11.71 10.17
CA LEU A 52 -13.66 11.43 8.84
C LEU A 52 -14.36 10.24 8.17
N GLN A 53 -15.66 10.35 7.93
CA GLN A 53 -16.49 9.22 7.47
C GLN A 53 -16.01 8.59 6.16
N ARG A 54 -15.49 9.40 5.22
CA ARG A 54 -14.95 8.87 3.96
C ARG A 54 -13.72 7.99 4.18
N SER A 55 -12.81 8.41 5.07
CA SER A 55 -11.64 7.60 5.46
C SER A 55 -12.06 6.32 6.18
N ILE A 56 -13.09 6.37 7.04
CA ILE A 56 -13.63 5.17 7.72
C ILE A 56 -14.18 4.18 6.69
N ASN A 57 -14.97 4.66 5.74
CA ASN A 57 -15.56 3.81 4.70
C ASN A 57 -14.46 3.17 3.82
N PHE A 58 -13.44 3.94 3.43
CA PHE A 58 -12.32 3.40 2.66
C PHE A 58 -11.48 2.41 3.47
N LEU A 59 -11.19 2.70 4.74
CA LEU A 59 -10.51 1.77 5.64
C LEU A 59 -11.29 0.46 5.78
N HIS A 60 -12.62 0.54 5.87
CA HIS A 60 -13.47 -0.64 5.90
C HIS A 60 -13.39 -1.42 4.58
N GLU A 61 -13.53 -0.74 3.44
CA GLU A 61 -13.43 -1.32 2.08
C GLU A 61 -12.16 -2.17 1.93
N ILE A 62 -10.99 -1.61 2.22
CA ILE A 62 -9.70 -2.32 2.07
C ILE A 62 -9.44 -3.38 3.14
N SER A 63 -10.26 -3.44 4.18
CA SER A 63 -10.16 -4.41 5.28
C SER A 63 -11.15 -5.57 5.14
N LEU A 64 -12.09 -5.51 4.20
CA LEU A 64 -13.10 -6.55 4.00
C LEU A 64 -12.50 -7.90 3.56
N GLN A 65 -11.38 -7.86 2.85
CA GLN A 65 -10.70 -9.05 2.34
C GLN A 65 -9.23 -9.02 2.74
N PRO A 66 -8.64 -10.20 3.04
CA PRO A 66 -7.19 -10.31 3.16
C PRO A 66 -6.50 -9.85 1.87
N LEU A 67 -5.33 -9.25 2.01
CA LEU A 67 -4.48 -8.95 0.86
C LEU A 67 -4.13 -10.24 0.11
N SER A 68 -4.14 -10.18 -1.22
CA SER A 68 -3.76 -11.32 -2.05
C SER A 68 -2.30 -11.70 -1.83
N LEU A 69 -1.94 -12.94 -2.18
CA LEU A 69 -0.55 -13.39 -2.11
C LEU A 69 0.39 -12.49 -2.91
N PHE A 70 -0.08 -11.98 -4.06
CA PHE A 70 0.68 -11.02 -4.85
C PHE A 70 0.94 -9.72 -4.08
N GLN A 71 -0.08 -9.14 -3.46
CA GLN A 71 0.06 -7.91 -2.66
C GLN A 71 1.00 -8.13 -1.47
N LEU A 72 0.84 -9.22 -0.73
CA LEU A 72 1.68 -9.58 0.41
C LEU A 72 3.15 -9.76 -0.02
N THR A 73 3.39 -10.51 -1.10
CA THR A 73 4.73 -10.74 -1.63
C THR A 73 5.35 -9.44 -2.11
N PHE A 74 4.58 -8.60 -2.82
CA PHE A 74 5.05 -7.31 -3.29
C PHE A 74 5.49 -6.41 -2.14
N VAL A 75 4.69 -6.28 -1.07
CA VAL A 75 5.06 -5.47 0.10
C VAL A 75 6.31 -6.00 0.78
N SER A 76 6.43 -7.32 0.91
CA SER A 76 7.62 -7.97 1.48
C SER A 76 8.89 -7.67 0.67
N VAL A 77 8.85 -7.87 -0.66
CA VAL A 77 9.98 -7.57 -1.56
C VAL A 77 10.30 -6.08 -1.56
N SER A 78 9.27 -5.22 -1.65
CA SER A 78 9.40 -3.76 -1.62
C SER A 78 10.06 -3.28 -0.33
N SER A 79 9.70 -3.88 0.82
CA SER A 79 10.28 -3.58 2.12
C SER A 79 11.75 -4.03 2.20
N ALA A 80 12.07 -5.22 1.69
CA ALA A 80 13.45 -5.74 1.65
C ALA A 80 14.38 -4.89 0.77
N LEU A 81 13.84 -4.25 -0.26
CA LEU A 81 14.58 -3.30 -1.08
C LEU A 81 14.86 -1.98 -0.36
N GLY A 82 14.18 -1.67 0.74
CA GLY A 82 14.40 -0.46 1.53
C GLY A 82 14.10 0.87 0.80
N PRO A 83 14.20 2.00 1.52
CA PRO A 83 13.93 3.32 0.97
C PRO A 83 15.09 3.85 0.10
N SER A 84 14.86 4.98 -0.56
CA SER A 84 15.93 5.78 -1.18
C SER A 84 16.87 6.38 -0.13
N PRO A 85 18.14 6.65 -0.47
CA PRO A 85 18.78 6.47 -1.78
C PRO A 85 19.17 5.00 -2.11
N GLY A 86 19.42 4.74 -3.40
CA GLY A 86 19.90 3.44 -3.88
C GLY A 86 18.82 2.39 -4.16
N ARG A 87 17.53 2.69 -3.94
CA ARG A 87 16.42 1.79 -4.28
C ARG A 87 16.41 1.44 -5.77
N GLU A 88 16.58 2.45 -6.64
CA GLU A 88 16.64 2.27 -8.10
C GLU A 88 17.72 1.27 -8.52
N HIS A 89 18.92 1.40 -7.95
CA HIS A 89 20.03 0.48 -8.21
C HIS A 89 19.77 -0.93 -7.70
N ARG A 90 19.11 -1.09 -6.54
CA ARG A 90 18.75 -2.41 -6.01
C ARG A 90 17.66 -3.07 -6.87
N VAL A 91 16.67 -2.31 -7.32
CA VAL A 91 15.61 -2.79 -8.23
C VAL A 91 16.16 -3.18 -9.60
N SER A 92 17.08 -2.38 -10.16
CA SER A 92 17.64 -2.65 -11.49
C SER A 92 18.39 -3.98 -11.57
N LYS A 93 19.00 -4.39 -10.46
CA LYS A 93 19.74 -5.66 -10.31
C LYS A 93 18.87 -6.90 -10.13
N LEU A 94 17.56 -6.76 -9.90
CA LEU A 94 16.68 -7.92 -9.71
C LEU A 94 16.51 -8.69 -11.04
N PRO A 95 16.55 -10.04 -11.02
CA PRO A 95 16.31 -10.87 -12.20
C PRO A 95 14.80 -11.05 -12.46
N ILE A 96 14.07 -9.94 -12.59
CA ILE A 96 12.62 -9.92 -12.79
C ILE A 96 12.24 -9.06 -14.00
N PRO A 97 11.03 -9.24 -14.59
CA PRO A 97 10.57 -8.43 -15.71
C PRO A 97 10.57 -6.92 -15.43
N GLN A 98 10.80 -6.11 -16.47
CA GLN A 98 10.82 -4.65 -16.36
C GLN A 98 9.52 -4.08 -15.77
N ALA A 99 8.37 -4.63 -16.14
CA ALA A 99 7.08 -4.22 -15.57
C ALA A 99 7.04 -4.34 -14.03
N MET A 100 7.65 -5.39 -13.46
CA MET A 100 7.73 -5.55 -12.00
C MET A 100 8.74 -4.58 -11.38
N LYS A 101 9.84 -4.30 -12.08
CA LYS A 101 10.81 -3.26 -11.67
C LYS A 101 10.14 -1.89 -11.63
N ASP A 102 9.39 -1.51 -12.66
CA ASP A 102 8.67 -0.24 -12.72
C ASP A 102 7.65 -0.12 -11.59
N LYS A 103 6.91 -1.21 -11.30
CA LYS A 103 6.00 -1.28 -10.16
C LYS A 103 6.73 -1.11 -8.81
N LEU A 104 7.90 -1.74 -8.62
CA LEU A 104 8.72 -1.60 -7.41
C LEU A 104 9.35 -0.20 -7.26
N LEU A 105 9.46 0.55 -8.35
CA LEU A 105 9.83 1.96 -8.37
C LEU A 105 8.62 2.89 -8.23
N PHE A 106 7.42 2.33 -8.03
CA PHE A 106 6.17 3.08 -7.95
C PHE A 106 5.92 3.96 -9.19
N LYS A 107 6.47 3.56 -10.34
CA LYS A 107 6.17 4.18 -11.62
C LYS A 107 4.79 3.67 -12.04
N SER A 108 3.80 4.56 -12.00
CA SER A 108 2.49 4.30 -12.57
C SER A 108 2.64 4.12 -14.09
N GLY A 109 2.60 2.87 -14.56
CA GLY A 109 2.46 2.59 -15.98
C GLY A 109 1.03 2.90 -16.40
N SER A 110 0.85 3.78 -17.38
CA SER A 110 -0.41 3.94 -18.13
C SER A 110 -0.79 2.70 -18.96
N ASN A 111 -0.22 1.53 -18.66
CA ASN A 111 -0.42 0.25 -19.31
C ASN A 111 -0.02 -0.87 -18.33
N VAL A 112 -0.90 -1.24 -17.40
CA VAL A 112 -0.79 -2.54 -16.72
C VAL A 112 -1.47 -3.54 -17.64
N PRO A 113 -0.78 -4.51 -18.25
CA PRO A 113 -1.45 -5.56 -19.01
C PRO A 113 -2.37 -6.32 -18.07
N GLU A 114 -3.63 -6.53 -18.46
CA GLU A 114 -4.49 -7.52 -17.82
C GLU A 114 -3.79 -8.88 -17.91
N TRP A 115 -3.35 -9.39 -16.76
CA TRP A 115 -2.78 -10.72 -16.68
C TRP A 115 -3.92 -11.73 -16.70
N ASN A 116 -4.30 -12.15 -17.91
CA ASN A 116 -5.14 -13.33 -18.10
C ASN A 116 -4.28 -14.56 -17.78
N PHE A 117 -4.45 -15.10 -16.58
CA PHE A 117 -4.01 -16.45 -16.29
C PHE A 117 -5.01 -17.39 -16.96
N SER A 118 -4.67 -17.90 -18.14
CA SER A 118 -5.42 -18.99 -18.79
C SER A 118 -5.36 -20.22 -17.89
N GLU A 119 -6.52 -20.80 -17.58
CA GLU A 119 -6.66 -22.14 -17.00
C GLU A 119 -6.13 -23.25 -17.93
#